data_AF-A0A9D1GZL2-F1
#
_entry.id   AF-A0A9D1GZL2-F1
#
_cell.length_a   1.000
_cell.length_b   1.000
_cell.length_c   1.000
_cell.angle_alpha   90.00
_cell.angle_beta   90.00
_cell.angle_gamma   90.00
#
_symmetry.space_group_name_H-M   'P 1'
#
loop_
_entity.id
_entity.type
_entity.pdbx_description
1 polymer ?
#
loop_
_entity_poly.entity_id
_entity_poly.type
_entity_poly.pdbx_seq_one_letter_code
_entity_poly.pdbx_strand_id
1 'polypeptide(L)'
;AALLCLGTLIPMGLAYGLWQPAALVSVLRNASYISAGSWAQPFSLLIESITHDWATTRVITGVVSYALLVLIAAMLSRLLPWSPVPGLAPGADPRRDPMTVAVRTALLLSVAWLVSSMYTLSWYDLIAFVPLGVLAASKLDGIMIVRNLFLALAYVPGRVTEISDELDATASFVRTVISPTVQWGVLVAIVLWFVVRQWPDVGTWLERRWQRIRGGSAASGDESVTAPPAADAGPSSRTVAAG
;
A
#
# COMPACT_ATOMS: atom_id res chain seq x y z
N ALA A 1 19.48 13.32 -12.91
CA ALA A 1 20.06 12.29 -12.02
C ALA A 1 21.36 12.77 -11.38
N ALA A 2 22.43 13.06 -12.15
CA ALA A 2 23.73 13.46 -11.61
C ALA A 2 23.70 14.65 -10.63
N LEU A 3 22.97 15.73 -10.96
CA LEU A 3 22.83 16.89 -10.05
C LEU A 3 22.07 16.56 -8.77
N LEU A 4 21.13 15.63 -8.83
CA LEU A 4 20.36 15.16 -7.67
C LEU A 4 21.25 14.30 -6.77
N CYS A 5 22.06 13.41 -7.37
CA CYS A 5 23.09 12.65 -6.67
C CYS A 5 24.14 13.57 -6.02
N LEU A 6 24.65 14.57 -6.74
CA LEU A 6 25.57 15.58 -6.20
C LEU A 6 24.95 16.37 -5.05
N GLY A 7 23.71 16.84 -5.21
CA GLY A 7 22.97 17.53 -4.17
C GLY A 7 22.69 16.68 -2.93
N THR A 8 22.71 15.35 -3.05
CA THR A 8 22.60 14.42 -1.92
C THR A 8 23.98 14.12 -1.30
N LEU A 9 25.01 13.98 -2.14
CA LEU A 9 26.38 13.67 -1.71
C LEU A 9 26.98 14.79 -0.87
N ILE A 10 26.73 16.06 -1.20
CA ILE A 10 27.25 17.20 -0.43
C ILE A 10 26.76 17.16 1.03
N PRO A 11 25.44 17.19 1.34
CA PRO A 11 24.98 17.14 2.72
C PRO A 11 25.32 15.83 3.41
N MET A 12 25.30 14.67 2.72
CA MET A 12 25.74 13.41 3.32
C MET A 12 27.23 13.44 3.67
N GLY A 13 28.09 13.96 2.79
CA GLY A 13 29.52 14.08 3.02
C GLY A 13 29.85 15.05 4.16
N LEU A 14 29.15 16.18 4.25
CA LEU A 14 29.30 17.11 5.36
C LEU A 14 28.81 16.50 6.69
N ALA A 15 27.60 15.94 6.72
CA ALA A 15 27.00 15.40 7.95
C ALA A 15 27.71 14.14 8.44
N TYR A 16 27.93 13.16 7.56
CA TYR A 16 28.51 11.87 7.93
C TYR A 16 30.03 11.80 7.74
N GLY A 17 30.62 12.59 6.85
CA GLY A 17 32.07 12.60 6.66
C GLY A 17 32.79 13.50 7.66
N LEU A 18 32.27 14.70 7.91
CA LEU A 18 32.94 15.71 8.74
C LEU A 18 32.34 15.81 10.15
N TRP A 19 31.01 15.85 10.28
CA TRP A 19 30.36 16.16 11.57
C TRP A 19 30.21 14.93 12.48
N GLN A 20 29.64 13.82 11.98
CA GLN A 20 29.39 12.61 12.78
C GLN A 20 29.65 11.30 12.01
N PRO A 21 30.92 10.90 11.82
CA PRO A 21 31.28 9.65 11.14
C PRO A 21 30.72 8.39 11.79
N ALA A 22 30.64 8.35 13.12
CA ALA A 22 30.05 7.23 13.83
C ALA A 22 28.56 7.02 13.48
N ALA A 23 27.83 8.09 13.12
CA ALA A 23 26.44 7.95 12.71
C ALA A 23 26.31 7.24 11.36
N LEU A 24 27.30 7.34 10.47
CA LEU A 24 27.28 6.61 9.20
C LEU A 24 27.24 5.10 9.46
N VAL A 25 28.09 4.62 10.37
CA VAL A 25 28.14 3.20 10.74
C VAL A 25 26.82 2.75 11.37
N SER A 26 26.23 3.58 12.23
CA SER A 26 24.91 3.32 12.82
C SER A 26 23.81 3.24 11.75
N VAL A 27 23.80 4.17 10.79
CA VAL A 27 22.83 4.18 9.68
C VAL A 27 22.98 2.96 8.79
N LEU A 28 24.22 2.56 8.46
CA LEU A 28 24.48 1.36 7.65
C LEU A 28 23.99 0.09 8.35
N ARG A 29 24.13 0.00 9.68
CA ARG A 29 23.56 -1.11 10.45
C ARG A 29 22.03 -1.07 10.45
N ASN A 30 21.43 0.11 10.64
CA ASN A 30 19.98 0.29 10.66
C ASN A 30 19.32 -0.05 9.31
N ALA A 31 20.03 0.18 8.19
CA ALA A 31 19.54 -0.16 6.85
C ALA A 31 19.30 -1.67 6.64
N SER A 32 19.83 -2.52 7.52
CA SER A 32 19.64 -3.98 7.49
C SER A 32 18.48 -4.49 8.35
N TYR A 33 17.76 -3.59 9.05
CA TYR A 33 16.63 -3.97 9.87
C TYR A 33 15.38 -4.22 9.03
N ILE A 34 14.51 -5.10 9.52
CA ILE A 34 13.18 -5.32 8.95
C ILE A 34 12.17 -4.72 9.91
N SER A 35 11.35 -3.81 9.41
CA SER A 35 10.34 -3.11 10.19
C SER A 35 9.13 -4.03 10.38
N ALA A 36 8.71 -4.25 11.63
CA ALA A 36 7.58 -5.13 11.95
C ALA A 36 6.28 -4.75 11.25
N GLY A 37 6.04 -3.44 11.04
CA GLY A 37 4.87 -2.91 10.34
C GLY A 37 5.01 -2.83 8.81
N SER A 38 6.14 -3.25 8.25
CA SER A 38 6.37 -3.24 6.81
C SER A 38 5.83 -4.49 6.12
N TRP A 39 5.67 -4.42 4.79
CA TRP A 39 5.35 -5.59 3.96
C TRP A 39 6.39 -6.71 4.09
N ALA A 40 7.64 -6.35 4.38
CA ALA A 40 8.78 -7.23 4.38
C ALA A 40 8.81 -8.19 5.57
N GLN A 41 8.12 -7.87 6.67
CA GLN A 41 8.12 -8.74 7.85
C GLN A 41 7.46 -10.11 7.61
N PRO A 42 6.19 -10.20 7.18
CA PRO A 42 5.58 -11.49 6.87
C PRO A 42 6.31 -12.22 5.73
N PHE A 43 6.87 -11.49 4.77
CA PHE A 43 7.72 -12.07 3.73
C PHE A 43 8.98 -12.72 4.33
N SER A 44 9.66 -12.03 5.23
CA SER A 44 10.90 -12.53 5.84
C SER A 44 10.64 -13.75 6.73
N LEU A 45 9.53 -13.78 7.47
CA LEU A 45 9.14 -14.98 8.24
C LEU A 45 8.89 -16.18 7.34
N LEU A 46 8.26 -15.97 6.17
CA LEU A 46 8.08 -17.03 5.18
C LEU A 46 9.42 -17.53 4.63
N ILE A 47 10.33 -16.63 4.26
CA ILE A 47 11.66 -17.00 3.74
C ILE A 47 12.52 -17.67 4.82
N GLU A 48 12.44 -17.23 6.07
CA GLU A 48 13.13 -17.84 7.21
C GLU A 48 12.66 -19.28 7.44
N SER A 49 11.36 -19.55 7.27
CA SER A 49 10.82 -20.92 7.38
C SER A 49 11.40 -21.90 6.36
N ILE A 50 11.93 -21.39 5.24
CA ILE A 50 12.51 -22.19 4.14
C ILE A 50 14.04 -22.28 4.30
N THR A 51 14.68 -21.16 4.61
CA THR A 51 16.14 -21.06 4.68
C THR A 51 16.72 -21.52 6.02
N HIS A 52 15.92 -21.46 7.08
CA HIS A 52 16.34 -21.69 8.47
C HIS A 52 17.53 -20.83 8.93
N ASP A 53 17.78 -19.71 8.25
CA ASP A 53 18.86 -18.76 8.55
C ASP A 53 18.40 -17.31 8.39
N TRP A 54 18.45 -16.56 9.49
CA TRP A 54 18.08 -15.15 9.52
C TRP A 54 19.06 -14.25 8.74
N ALA A 55 20.34 -14.62 8.62
CA ALA A 55 21.30 -13.83 7.84
C ALA A 55 20.96 -13.89 6.35
N THR A 56 20.77 -15.09 5.81
CA THR A 56 20.35 -15.32 4.42
C THR A 56 18.98 -14.70 4.14
N THR A 57 18.01 -14.85 5.05
CA THR A 57 16.68 -14.24 4.92
C THR A 57 16.76 -12.73 4.72
N ARG A 58 17.55 -12.02 5.55
CA ARG A 58 17.73 -10.57 5.42
C ARG A 58 18.33 -10.17 4.07
N VAL A 59 19.31 -10.93 3.58
CA VAL A 59 19.90 -10.67 2.25
C VAL A 59 18.87 -10.83 1.15
N ILE A 60 18.10 -11.92 1.16
CA ILE A 60 17.04 -12.16 0.16
C ILE A 60 15.99 -11.05 0.20
N THR A 61 15.48 -10.70 1.38
CA THR A 61 14.52 -9.60 1.55
C THR A 61 15.09 -8.28 1.04
N GLY A 62 16.39 -8.02 1.22
CA GLY A 62 17.06 -6.84 0.68
C GLY A 62 17.12 -6.79 -0.83
N VAL A 63 17.51 -7.90 -1.46
CA VAL A 63 17.51 -8.02 -2.91
C VAL A 63 16.10 -7.78 -3.47
N VAL A 64 15.08 -8.39 -2.86
CA VAL A 64 13.68 -8.19 -3.26
C VAL A 64 13.25 -6.74 -3.07
N SER A 65 13.64 -6.09 -1.97
CA SER A 65 13.34 -4.67 -1.71
C SER A 65 13.92 -3.77 -2.80
N TYR A 66 15.18 -3.95 -3.20
CA TYR A 66 15.79 -3.18 -4.28
C TYR A 66 15.16 -3.48 -5.66
N ALA A 67 14.81 -4.73 -5.93
CA ALA A 67 14.11 -5.10 -7.15
C ALA A 67 12.72 -4.43 -7.23
N LEU A 68 11.97 -4.45 -6.13
CA LEU A 68 10.68 -3.77 -6.00
C LEU A 68 10.84 -2.26 -6.15
N LEU A 69 11.89 -1.64 -5.61
CA LEU A 69 12.16 -0.21 -5.79
C LEU A 69 12.24 0.15 -7.27
N VAL A 70 13.07 -0.56 -8.03
CA VAL A 70 13.24 -0.30 -9.47
C VAL A 70 11.94 -0.55 -10.23
N LEU A 71 11.24 -1.64 -9.91
CA LEU A 71 9.98 -2.00 -10.55
C LEU A 71 8.89 -0.96 -10.30
N ILE A 72 8.68 -0.57 -9.04
CA ILE A 72 7.68 0.42 -8.65
C ILE A 72 8.01 1.79 -9.23
N ALA A 73 9.28 2.20 -9.21
CA ALA A 73 9.70 3.45 -9.85
C ALA A 73 9.37 3.45 -11.35
N ALA A 74 9.62 2.34 -12.06
CA ALA A 74 9.33 2.18 -13.48
C ALA A 74 7.82 2.08 -13.79
N MET A 75 7.01 1.55 -12.88
CA MET A 75 5.54 1.57 -12.99
C MET A 75 5.01 2.99 -12.79
N LEU A 76 5.42 3.65 -11.69
CA LEU A 76 4.99 5.00 -11.36
C LEU A 76 5.42 6.02 -12.42
N SER A 77 6.59 5.83 -13.06
CA SER A 77 7.06 6.71 -14.14
C SER A 77 6.15 6.68 -15.37
N ARG A 78 5.35 5.62 -15.54
CA ARG A 78 4.33 5.48 -16.60
C ARG A 78 2.93 5.88 -16.11
N LEU A 79 2.64 5.71 -14.83
CA LEU A 79 1.34 6.04 -14.24
C LEU A 79 1.15 7.54 -13.98
N LEU A 80 2.16 8.19 -13.40
CA LEU A 80 2.03 9.58 -12.98
C LEU A 80 2.04 10.53 -14.18
N PRO A 81 1.03 11.41 -14.31
CA PRO A 81 1.02 12.41 -15.36
C PRO A 81 2.18 13.40 -15.18
N TRP A 82 2.50 14.11 -16.26
CA TRP A 82 3.34 15.29 -16.19
C TRP A 82 2.46 16.48 -15.82
N SER A 83 2.41 16.78 -14.52
CA SER A 83 1.69 17.94 -13.99
C SER A 83 2.67 19.09 -13.81
N PRO A 84 2.34 20.31 -14.27
CA PRO A 84 3.19 21.48 -14.07
C PRO A 84 3.26 21.83 -12.59
N VAL A 85 4.46 22.16 -12.11
CA VAL A 85 4.64 22.74 -10.78
C VAL A 85 4.23 24.22 -10.76
N PRO A 86 3.90 24.79 -9.59
CA PRO A 86 3.63 26.22 -9.46
C PRO A 86 4.78 27.07 -10.02
N GLY A 87 4.44 28.09 -10.82
CA GLY A 87 5.40 29.01 -11.44
C GLY A 87 5.75 28.69 -12.89
N LEU A 88 5.31 27.56 -13.46
CA LEU A 88 5.47 27.29 -14.88
C LEU A 88 4.53 28.18 -15.73
N ALA A 89 5.06 28.75 -16.82
CA ALA A 89 4.27 29.58 -17.73
C ALA A 89 3.11 28.77 -18.36
N PRO A 90 1.91 29.36 -18.52
CA PRO A 90 0.79 28.68 -19.16
C PRO A 90 1.15 28.18 -20.57
N GLY A 91 0.84 26.91 -20.85
CA GLY A 91 1.13 26.27 -22.15
C GLY A 91 2.56 25.79 -22.35
N ALA A 92 3.48 26.03 -21.41
CA ALA A 92 4.82 25.45 -21.46
C ALA A 92 4.78 23.93 -21.20
N ASP A 93 5.65 23.17 -21.87
CA ASP A 93 5.75 21.71 -21.70
C ASP A 93 6.38 21.35 -20.34
N PRO A 94 5.63 20.71 -19.42
CA PRO A 94 6.15 20.35 -18.10
C PRO A 94 7.32 19.35 -18.14
N ARG A 95 7.53 18.67 -19.27
CA ARG A 95 8.66 17.72 -19.44
C ARG A 95 10.00 18.41 -19.65
N ARG A 96 9.97 19.67 -20.08
CA ARG A 96 11.17 20.48 -20.35
C ARG A 96 11.53 21.40 -19.20
N ASP A 97 10.61 21.60 -18.26
CA ASP A 97 10.85 22.37 -17.05
C ASP A 97 11.71 21.58 -16.04
N PRO A 98 12.93 22.03 -15.71
CA PRO A 98 13.81 21.33 -14.77
C PRO A 98 13.18 21.12 -13.39
N MET A 99 12.36 22.07 -12.91
CA MET A 99 11.72 21.96 -11.60
C MET A 99 10.66 20.86 -11.60
N THR A 100 9.78 20.84 -12.60
CA THR A 100 8.77 19.78 -12.76
C THR A 100 9.42 18.40 -12.88
N VAL A 101 10.49 18.27 -13.66
CA VAL A 101 11.25 17.02 -13.78
C VAL A 101 11.83 16.62 -12.42
N ALA A 102 12.47 17.54 -11.70
CA ALA A 102 13.06 17.26 -10.39
C ALA A 102 12.01 16.82 -9.36
N VAL A 103 10.90 17.55 -9.22
CA VAL A 103 9.82 17.25 -8.25
C VAL A 103 9.15 15.92 -8.58
N ARG A 104 8.84 15.66 -9.85
CA ARG A 104 8.27 14.38 -10.29
C ARG A 104 9.24 13.23 -10.04
N THR A 105 10.53 13.38 -10.36
CA THR A 105 11.54 12.35 -10.10
C THR A 105 11.72 12.11 -8.60
N ALA A 106 11.74 13.16 -7.78
CA ALA A 106 11.80 13.03 -6.32
C ALA A 106 10.59 12.24 -5.80
N LEU A 107 9.37 12.58 -6.24
CA LEU A 107 8.16 11.82 -5.88
C LEU A 107 8.27 10.34 -6.23
N LEU A 108 8.68 10.04 -7.47
CA LEU A 108 8.82 8.67 -7.96
C LEU A 108 9.78 7.85 -7.10
N LEU A 109 10.97 8.39 -6.82
CA LEU A 109 12.00 7.71 -6.06
C LEU A 109 11.62 7.59 -4.58
N SER A 110 11.08 8.65 -3.98
CA SER A 110 10.60 8.68 -2.60
C SER A 110 9.55 7.60 -2.37
N VAL A 111 8.48 7.58 -3.20
CA VAL A 111 7.39 6.61 -3.06
C VAL A 111 7.89 5.20 -3.34
N ALA A 112 8.66 5.00 -4.41
CA ALA A 112 9.19 3.68 -4.74
C ALA A 112 10.03 3.12 -3.59
N TRP A 113 10.93 3.92 -3.02
CA TRP A 113 11.72 3.50 -1.86
C TRP A 113 10.84 3.22 -0.63
N LEU A 114 9.91 4.12 -0.31
CA LEU A 114 9.03 3.99 0.86
C LEU A 114 8.18 2.70 0.84
N VAL A 115 7.61 2.34 -0.30
CA VAL A 115 6.73 1.16 -0.39
C VAL A 115 7.51 -0.15 -0.57
N SER A 116 8.76 -0.09 -1.03
CA SER A 116 9.60 -1.28 -1.28
C SER A 116 10.63 -1.55 -0.20
N SER A 117 10.99 -0.57 0.63
CA SER A 117 11.99 -0.75 1.68
C SER A 117 11.53 -1.79 2.72
N MET A 118 12.46 -2.66 3.14
CA MET A 118 12.24 -3.57 4.27
C MET A 118 12.16 -2.83 5.61
N TYR A 119 12.72 -1.62 5.68
CA TYR A 119 12.70 -0.77 6.84
C TYR A 119 12.01 0.55 6.52
N THR A 120 10.80 0.72 7.04
CA THR A 120 10.08 2.00 6.93
C THR A 120 9.31 2.29 8.21
N LEU A 121 9.19 3.58 8.50
CA LEU A 121 8.50 4.16 9.65
C LEU A 121 7.65 5.33 9.15
N SER A 122 6.60 5.69 9.88
CA SER A 122 5.60 6.68 9.44
C SER A 122 6.21 8.04 9.10
N TRP A 123 7.19 8.51 9.87
CA TRP A 123 7.82 9.81 9.64
C TRP A 123 8.68 9.87 8.38
N TYR A 124 9.05 8.73 7.78
CA TYR A 124 9.75 8.72 6.50
C TYR A 124 8.84 9.18 5.36
N ASP A 125 7.52 9.06 5.49
CA ASP A 125 6.56 9.42 4.45
C ASP A 125 6.61 10.90 4.07
N LEU A 126 7.19 11.75 4.94
CA LEU A 126 7.40 13.16 4.67
C LEU A 126 8.17 13.40 3.36
N ILE A 127 9.12 12.52 2.99
CA ILE A 127 9.91 12.66 1.76
C ILE A 127 9.05 12.45 0.48
N ALA A 128 7.88 11.83 0.60
CA ALA A 128 6.89 11.73 -0.47
C ALA A 128 5.79 12.79 -0.36
N PHE A 129 5.36 13.15 0.85
CA PHE A 129 4.33 14.17 1.03
C PHE A 129 4.77 15.57 0.59
N VAL A 130 6.06 15.90 0.73
CA VAL A 130 6.59 17.19 0.24
C VAL A 130 6.37 17.35 -1.28
N PRO A 131 6.83 16.44 -2.15
CA PRO A 131 6.57 16.60 -3.58
C PRO A 131 5.11 16.33 -3.98
N LEU A 132 4.35 15.51 -3.24
CA LEU A 132 2.90 15.38 -3.45
C LEU A 132 2.16 16.72 -3.24
N GLY A 133 2.53 17.48 -2.20
CA GLY A 133 1.91 18.79 -1.93
C GLY A 133 2.24 19.86 -2.97
N VAL A 134 3.27 19.66 -3.79
CA VAL A 134 3.65 20.58 -4.88
C VAL A 134 2.97 20.22 -6.19
N LEU A 135 2.71 18.93 -6.43
CA LEU A 135 2.10 18.43 -7.67
C LEU A 135 0.57 18.41 -7.57
N ALA A 136 -0.11 18.33 -8.71
CA ALA A 136 -1.56 18.16 -8.71
C ALA A 136 -1.97 16.82 -8.06
N ALA A 137 -3.06 16.88 -7.29
CA ALA A 137 -3.63 15.72 -6.61
C ALA A 137 -3.90 14.56 -7.58
N SER A 138 -3.60 13.35 -7.12
CA SER A 138 -3.62 12.13 -7.91
C SER A 138 -4.16 10.95 -7.09
N LYS A 139 -4.33 9.79 -7.72
CA LYS A 139 -4.67 8.56 -6.99
C LYS A 139 -3.59 8.14 -5.99
N LEU A 140 -2.35 8.59 -6.20
CA LEU A 140 -1.22 8.25 -5.34
C LEU A 140 -1.36 8.88 -3.95
N ASP A 141 -1.96 10.06 -3.86
CA ASP A 141 -2.22 10.77 -2.60
C ASP A 141 -3.05 9.90 -1.65
N GLY A 142 -4.15 9.33 -2.15
CA GLY A 142 -5.00 8.43 -1.36
C GLY A 142 -4.26 7.18 -0.89
N ILE A 143 -3.44 6.58 -1.75
CA ILE A 143 -2.62 5.41 -1.41
C ILE A 143 -1.63 5.75 -0.29
N MET A 144 -0.96 6.90 -0.40
CA MET A 144 0.04 7.33 0.59
C MET A 144 -0.60 7.77 1.92
N ILE A 145 -1.80 8.36 1.90
CA ILE A 145 -2.56 8.68 3.11
C ILE A 145 -2.91 7.41 3.87
N VAL A 146 -3.45 6.38 3.19
CA VAL A 146 -3.77 5.10 3.83
C VAL A 146 -2.53 4.45 4.40
N ARG A 147 -1.44 4.42 3.63
CA ARG A 147 -0.14 3.91 4.09
C ARG A 147 0.33 4.60 5.37
N ASN A 148 0.38 5.92 5.37
CA ASN A 148 0.89 6.70 6.48
C ASN A 148 0.02 6.55 7.73
N LEU A 149 -1.31 6.51 7.57
CA LEU A 149 -2.25 6.32 8.68
C LEU A 149 -1.93 5.03 9.45
N PHE A 150 -1.82 3.90 8.76
CA PHE A 150 -1.58 2.61 9.42
C PHE A 150 -0.15 2.41 9.90
N LEU A 151 0.84 3.08 9.29
CA LEU A 151 2.19 3.15 9.88
C LEU A 151 2.22 4.03 11.13
N ALA A 152 1.50 5.16 11.13
CA ALA A 152 1.41 6.03 12.29
C ALA A 152 0.74 5.32 13.46
N LEU A 153 -0.39 4.65 13.23
CA LEU A 153 -1.07 3.84 14.25
C LEU A 153 -0.16 2.71 14.79
N ALA A 154 0.70 2.13 13.95
CA ALA A 154 1.63 1.10 14.39
C ALA A 154 2.78 1.63 15.28
N TYR A 155 3.24 2.87 15.09
CA TYR A 155 4.47 3.37 15.72
C TYR A 155 4.29 4.51 16.71
N VAL A 156 3.22 5.29 16.63
CA VAL A 156 2.95 6.40 17.56
C VAL A 156 2.70 5.90 19.00
N PRO A 157 1.92 4.82 19.25
CA PRO A 157 1.70 4.34 20.60
C PRO A 157 2.99 3.94 21.31
N GLY A 158 3.98 3.39 20.59
CA GLY A 158 5.27 2.98 21.18
C GLY A 158 6.18 4.14 21.63
N ARG A 159 5.69 5.38 21.66
CA ARG A 159 6.44 6.58 22.08
C ARG A 159 6.12 7.03 23.51
N VAL A 160 5.12 6.42 24.17
CA VAL A 160 4.78 6.68 25.57
C VAL A 160 5.40 5.63 26.50
N THR A 161 5.83 6.05 27.68
CA THR A 161 6.56 5.21 28.67
C THR A 161 5.66 4.40 29.58
N GLU A 162 4.39 4.78 29.70
CA GLU A 162 3.37 4.08 30.48
C GLU A 162 2.22 3.70 29.55
N ILE A 163 2.14 2.42 29.20
CA ILE A 163 1.11 1.85 28.33
C ILE A 163 0.41 0.76 29.14
N SER A 164 -0.92 0.79 29.20
CA SER A 164 -1.68 -0.31 29.82
C SER A 164 -1.56 -1.57 28.97
N ASP A 165 -1.68 -2.75 29.58
CA ASP A 165 -1.52 -4.03 28.90
C ASP A 165 -2.48 -4.16 27.68
N GLU A 166 -3.69 -3.62 27.77
CA GLU A 166 -4.66 -3.64 26.68
C GLU A 166 -4.22 -2.77 25.49
N LEU A 167 -3.62 -1.61 25.77
CA LEU A 167 -3.11 -0.72 24.74
C LEU A 167 -1.85 -1.29 24.08
N ASP A 168 -0.99 -1.97 24.83
CA ASP A 168 0.19 -2.64 24.27
C ASP A 168 -0.22 -3.80 23.35
N ALA A 169 -1.16 -4.65 23.78
CA ALA A 169 -1.71 -5.72 22.96
C ALA A 169 -2.33 -5.18 21.67
N THR A 170 -3.11 -4.11 21.76
CA THR A 170 -3.73 -3.45 20.60
C THR A 170 -2.67 -2.87 19.66
N ALA A 171 -1.68 -2.14 20.20
CA ALA A 171 -0.60 -1.56 19.40
C ALA A 171 0.26 -2.64 18.73
N SER A 172 0.51 -3.75 19.42
CA SER A 172 1.23 -4.91 18.89
C SER A 172 0.45 -5.55 17.74
N PHE A 173 -0.86 -5.77 17.89
CA PHE A 173 -1.71 -6.32 16.83
C PHE A 173 -1.76 -5.40 15.60
N VAL A 174 -1.93 -4.09 15.81
CA VAL A 174 -1.89 -3.11 14.71
C VAL A 174 -0.53 -3.16 14.00
N ARG A 175 0.57 -3.22 14.76
CA ARG A 175 1.94 -3.21 14.22
C ARG A 175 2.31 -4.48 13.48
N THR A 176 1.87 -5.64 13.96
CA THR A 176 2.34 -6.95 13.45
C THR A 176 1.38 -7.60 12.46
N VAL A 177 0.09 -7.23 12.50
CA VAL A 177 -0.95 -7.80 11.63
C VAL A 177 -1.49 -6.75 10.68
N ILE A 178 -2.13 -5.70 11.20
CA ILE A 178 -2.87 -4.74 10.35
C ILE A 178 -1.92 -3.96 9.43
N SER A 179 -0.85 -3.38 9.99
CA SER A 179 0.05 -2.51 9.23
C SER A 179 0.74 -3.26 8.07
N PRO A 180 1.35 -4.45 8.28
CA PRO A 180 1.92 -5.23 7.18
C PRO A 180 0.91 -5.61 6.10
N THR A 181 -0.32 -5.98 6.48
CA THR A 181 -1.40 -6.27 5.52
C THR A 181 -1.72 -5.04 4.67
N VAL A 182 -1.79 -3.85 5.27
CA VAL A 182 -2.01 -2.60 4.54
C VAL A 182 -0.82 -2.28 3.62
N GLN A 183 0.42 -2.50 4.06
CA GLN A 183 1.59 -2.27 3.20
C GLN A 183 1.61 -3.18 1.97
N TRP A 184 1.21 -4.44 2.12
CA TRP A 184 0.95 -5.33 0.97
C TRP A 184 -0.18 -4.80 0.08
N GLY A 185 -1.27 -4.33 0.68
CA GLY A 185 -2.38 -3.69 -0.04
C GLY A 185 -1.93 -2.49 -0.87
N VAL A 186 -1.00 -1.67 -0.37
CA VAL A 186 -0.40 -0.53 -1.10
C VAL A 186 0.37 -1.00 -2.33
N LEU A 187 1.24 -2.00 -2.19
CA LEU A 187 1.98 -2.59 -3.31
C LEU A 187 1.02 -3.13 -4.38
N VAL A 188 0.02 -3.91 -3.95
CA VAL A 188 -1.02 -4.47 -4.83
C VAL A 188 -1.80 -3.36 -5.51
N ALA A 189 -2.18 -2.28 -4.80
CA ALA A 189 -2.91 -1.16 -5.37
C ALA A 189 -2.13 -0.46 -6.49
N ILE A 190 -0.82 -0.24 -6.31
CA ILE A 190 0.04 0.35 -7.34
C ILE A 190 0.14 -0.58 -8.55
N VAL A 191 0.36 -1.88 -8.33
CA VAL A 191 0.47 -2.87 -9.41
C VAL A 191 -0.84 -2.99 -10.17
N LEU A 192 -1.98 -3.12 -9.49
CA LEU A 192 -3.30 -3.18 -10.12
C LEU A 192 -3.62 -1.89 -10.89
N TRP A 193 -3.27 -0.73 -10.33
CA TRP A 193 -3.41 0.53 -11.05
C TRP A 193 -2.59 0.55 -12.35
N PHE A 194 -1.35 0.06 -12.31
CA PHE A 194 -0.50 -0.09 -13.49
C PHE A 194 -1.11 -1.04 -14.53
N VAL A 195 -1.49 -2.24 -14.10
CA VAL A 195 -2.05 -3.30 -14.95
C VAL A 195 -3.33 -2.85 -15.64
N VAL A 196 -4.28 -2.26 -14.89
CA VAL A 196 -5.55 -1.78 -15.47
C VAL A 196 -5.34 -0.66 -16.46
N ARG A 197 -4.35 0.21 -16.23
CA ARG A 197 -4.01 1.29 -17.17
C ARG A 197 -3.33 0.78 -18.44
N GLN A 198 -2.47 -0.22 -18.31
CA GLN A 198 -1.72 -0.79 -19.44
C GLN A 198 -2.59 -1.74 -20.29
N TRP A 199 -3.53 -2.45 -19.66
CA TRP A 199 -4.42 -3.42 -20.30
C TRP A 199 -5.89 -3.20 -19.88
N PRO A 200 -6.63 -2.34 -20.61
CA PRO A 200 -8.02 -2.00 -20.27
C PRO A 200 -8.96 -3.20 -20.20
N ASP A 201 -8.71 -4.24 -21.02
CA ASP A 201 -9.50 -5.47 -21.04
C ASP A 201 -9.49 -6.19 -19.69
N VAL A 202 -8.35 -6.16 -18.97
CA VAL A 202 -8.24 -6.71 -17.61
C VAL A 202 -9.13 -5.94 -16.64
N GLY A 203 -9.22 -4.62 -16.78
CA GLY A 203 -10.11 -3.78 -15.99
C GLY A 203 -11.58 -4.18 -16.17
N THR A 204 -12.02 -4.37 -17.41
CA THR A 204 -13.40 -4.81 -17.71
C THR A 204 -13.69 -6.22 -17.19
N TRP A 205 -12.70 -7.11 -17.20
CA TRP A 205 -12.82 -8.46 -16.65
C TRP A 205 -12.93 -8.43 -15.12
N LEU A 206 -12.11 -7.62 -14.45
CA LEU A 206 -12.16 -7.42 -13.00
C LEU A 206 -13.53 -6.86 -12.58
N GLU A 207 -14.01 -5.82 -13.26
CA GLU A 207 -15.30 -5.20 -12.98
C GLU A 207 -16.44 -6.24 -13.10
N ARG A 208 -16.46 -7.01 -14.18
CA ARG A 208 -17.43 -8.12 -14.38
C ARG A 208 -17.34 -9.19 -13.30
N ARG A 209 -16.15 -9.47 -12.77
CA ARG A 209 -15.98 -10.45 -11.68
C ARG A 209 -16.44 -9.87 -10.34
N TRP A 210 -16.12 -8.61 -10.05
CA TRP A 210 -16.58 -7.91 -8.84
C TRP A 210 -18.10 -7.79 -8.79
N GLN A 211 -18.74 -7.46 -9.93
CA GLN A 211 -20.19 -7.41 -10.04
C GLN A 211 -20.84 -8.78 -9.80
N ARG A 212 -20.22 -9.88 -10.24
CA ARG A 212 -20.69 -11.24 -9.94
C ARG A 212 -20.58 -11.60 -8.46
N ILE A 213 -19.49 -11.22 -7.79
CA ILE A 213 -19.33 -11.46 -6.34
C ILE A 213 -20.36 -10.64 -5.55
N ARG A 214 -20.55 -9.36 -5.87
CA ARG A 214 -21.55 -8.51 -5.21
C ARG A 214 -22.98 -8.92 -5.51
N GLY A 215 -23.29 -9.27 -6.76
CA GLY A 215 -24.61 -9.71 -7.19
C GLY A 215 -24.97 -11.11 -6.70
N GLY A 216 -23.98 -11.99 -6.53
CA GLY A 216 -24.16 -13.33 -5.97
C GLY A 216 -24.61 -13.35 -4.51
N SER A 217 -24.31 -12.29 -3.74
CA SER A 217 -24.85 -12.14 -2.37
C SER A 217 -26.29 -11.63 -2.32
N ALA A 218 -26.82 -11.05 -3.41
CA ALA A 218 -28.21 -10.58 -3.46
C ALA A 218 -29.20 -11.65 -3.95
N ALA A 219 -28.72 -12.66 -4.70
CA ALA A 219 -29.57 -13.69 -5.30
C ALA A 219 -29.82 -14.92 -4.41
N SER A 220 -29.21 -15.02 -3.22
CA SER A 220 -29.36 -16.18 -2.32
C SER A 220 -30.35 -15.96 -1.17
N GLY A 221 -31.23 -14.95 -1.25
CA GLY A 221 -32.09 -14.52 -0.15
C GLY A 221 -33.60 -14.74 -0.32
N ASP A 222 -34.09 -15.26 -1.46
CA ASP A 222 -35.53 -15.18 -1.77
C ASP A 222 -36.15 -16.48 -2.30
N GLU A 223 -35.62 -17.64 -1.89
CA GLU A 223 -36.18 -18.94 -2.26
C GLU A 223 -36.46 -19.83 -1.03
N SER A 224 -37.14 -19.27 -0.03
CA SER A 224 -37.82 -20.08 1.00
C SER A 224 -38.91 -19.29 1.73
N VAL A 225 -39.96 -18.86 1.03
CA VAL A 225 -41.26 -18.61 1.66
C VAL A 225 -42.29 -19.50 0.99
N THR A 226 -42.44 -20.66 1.62
CA THR A 226 -43.53 -21.62 1.49
C THR A 226 -44.89 -20.96 1.27
N ALA A 227 -45.54 -21.33 0.16
CA ALA A 227 -46.96 -21.04 -0.08
C ALA A 227 -47.84 -21.65 1.03
N PRO A 228 -48.85 -20.92 1.54
CA PRO A 228 -49.80 -21.48 2.50
C PRO A 228 -50.71 -22.52 1.84
N PRO A 229 -51.09 -23.61 2.55
CA PRO A 229 -52.00 -24.62 2.02
C PRO A 229 -53.41 -24.05 1.90
N ALA A 230 -54.03 -24.26 0.73
CA ALA A 230 -55.42 -23.91 0.47
C ALA A 230 -56.35 -24.80 1.31
N ALA A 231 -57.07 -24.18 2.26
CA ALA A 231 -58.15 -24.81 3.00
C ALA A 231 -59.51 -24.40 2.39
N ASP A 232 -60.22 -25.44 1.94
CA ASP A 232 -61.66 -25.65 2.07
C ASP A 232 -62.64 -24.71 1.35
N ALA A 233 -63.00 -25.08 0.12
CA ALA A 233 -64.33 -24.83 -0.43
C ALA A 233 -65.23 -26.03 -0.11
N GLY A 234 -66.32 -25.75 0.61
CA GLY A 234 -67.16 -26.71 1.32
C GLY A 234 -68.07 -27.64 0.50
N PRO A 235 -68.90 -28.41 1.21
CA PRO A 235 -69.46 -29.68 0.74
C PRO A 235 -70.82 -29.49 0.06
N SER A 236 -71.03 -30.14 -1.09
CA SER A 236 -72.38 -30.43 -1.57
C SER A 236 -72.49 -31.74 -2.35
N SER A 237 -73.35 -32.60 -1.80
CA SER A 237 -74.17 -33.63 -2.46
C SER A 237 -73.52 -34.91 -3.01
N ARG A 238 -73.82 -36.05 -2.35
CA ARG A 238 -74.71 -37.10 -2.88
C ARG A 238 -75.11 -38.11 -1.78
N THR A 239 -76.40 -38.09 -1.47
CA THR A 239 -77.36 -39.19 -1.18
C THR A 239 -76.80 -40.62 -1.42
N VAL A 240 -77.06 -41.66 -0.62
CA VAL A 240 -78.33 -42.43 -0.52
C VAL A 240 -78.34 -43.39 0.69
N ALA A 241 -79.53 -43.47 1.31
CA ALA A 241 -80.21 -44.48 2.12
C ALA A 241 -79.58 -45.88 2.39
N ALA A 242 -79.81 -46.41 3.61
CA ALA A 242 -80.81 -47.46 3.90
C ALA A 242 -80.53 -48.11 5.27
N GLY A 243 -81.59 -48.40 6.05
CA GLY A 243 -81.55 -49.27 7.25
C GLY A 243 -82.23 -48.68 8.46
#